data_AF-R0L0U6-F1
#
_entry.id   AF-R0L0U6-F1
#
_cell.length_a   1.000
_cell.length_b   1.000
_cell.length_c   1.000
_cell.angle_alpha   90.00
_cell.angle_beta   90.00
_cell.angle_gamma   90.00
#
_symmetry.space_group_name_H-M   'P 1'
#
loop_
_entity.id
_entity.type
_entity.pdbx_description
1 polymer ?
#
loop_
_entity_poly.entity_id
_entity_poly.type
_entity_poly.pdbx_seq_one_letter_code
_entity_poly.pdbx_strand_id
1 'polypeptide(L)'
;MPQEAINQGCKDIAWQLVHNVDIHVILGGGRKYMTPAGTPDPEYPNEASENGTRKDMVNLIDTWLKERQGARYVWNRTELMKAVGDPNVKYLMGLFEPMDMKYEPLRNKTLDPSLSEMTEAAITILSRNPKGFYLFVEGGRIDHGHHEGMAKRALMEAVEFDHA
;
A
#
# COMPACT_ATOMS: atom_id res chain seq x y z
N MET A 1 -12.23 10.91 -11.36
CA MET A 1 -13.64 11.11 -10.98
C MET A 1 -14.27 12.11 -11.95
N PRO A 2 -15.55 11.93 -12.33
CA PRO A 2 -16.28 12.93 -13.11
C PRO A 2 -16.35 14.28 -12.38
N GLN A 3 -16.39 15.39 -13.13
CA GLN A 3 -16.44 16.74 -12.54
C GLN A 3 -17.68 16.95 -11.65
N GLU A 4 -18.81 16.37 -12.03
CA GLU A 4 -20.05 16.43 -11.24
C GLU A 4 -19.86 15.87 -9.83
N ALA A 5 -19.24 14.69 -9.69
CA ALA A 5 -18.98 14.07 -8.39
C ALA A 5 -18.03 14.92 -7.53
N ILE A 6 -17.01 15.52 -8.15
CA ILE A 6 -16.09 16.45 -7.47
C ILE A 6 -16.87 17.66 -6.93
N ASN A 7 -17.75 18.24 -7.74
CA ASN A 7 -18.57 19.39 -7.37
C ASN A 7 -19.57 19.06 -6.25
N GLN A 8 -20.08 17.82 -6.22
CA GLN A 8 -20.95 17.31 -5.16
C GLN A 8 -20.17 16.91 -3.89
N GLY A 9 -18.85 17.09 -3.87
CA GLY A 9 -18.03 16.86 -2.69
C GLY A 9 -17.55 15.41 -2.52
N CYS A 10 -17.78 14.52 -3.49
CA CYS A 10 -17.18 13.19 -3.46
C CYS A 10 -15.65 13.28 -3.44
N LYS A 11 -15.03 12.46 -2.60
CA LYS A 11 -13.58 12.37 -2.45
C LYS A 11 -13.07 11.06 -3.05
N ASP A 12 -11.91 11.11 -3.70
CA ASP A 12 -11.30 9.89 -4.22
C ASP A 12 -10.85 8.98 -3.07
N ILE A 13 -10.71 7.69 -3.37
CA ILE A 13 -10.41 6.67 -2.36
C ILE A 13 -9.07 6.93 -1.68
N ALA A 14 -8.04 7.36 -2.42
CA ALA A 14 -6.73 7.71 -1.85
C ALA A 14 -6.84 8.88 -0.86
N TRP A 15 -7.65 9.89 -1.18
CA TRP A 15 -7.97 10.96 -0.24
C TRP A 15 -8.67 10.41 1.01
N GLN A 16 -9.69 9.58 0.84
CA GLN A 16 -10.44 8.99 1.96
C GLN A 16 -9.56 8.11 2.88
N LEU A 17 -8.61 7.37 2.32
CA LEU A 17 -7.63 6.56 3.06
C LEU A 17 -6.83 7.40 4.06
N VAL A 18 -6.45 8.62 3.69
CA VAL A 18 -5.65 9.50 4.54
C VAL A 18 -6.48 10.26 5.57
N HIS A 19 -7.73 10.62 5.23
CA HIS A 19 -8.50 11.62 5.99
C HIS A 19 -9.69 11.08 6.78
N ASN A 20 -10.31 9.95 6.39
CA ASN A 20 -11.58 9.54 7.01
C ASN A 20 -11.41 8.91 8.40
N VAL A 21 -10.39 8.08 8.55
CA VAL A 21 -10.13 7.31 9.77
C VAL A 21 -8.63 7.22 10.02
N ASP A 22 -8.25 7.08 11.29
CA ASP A 22 -6.85 6.97 11.65
C ASP A 22 -6.37 5.51 11.56
N ILE A 23 -5.63 5.21 10.50
CA ILE A 23 -5.10 3.86 10.22
C ILE A 23 -3.62 3.83 10.60
N HIS A 24 -3.28 2.91 11.50
CA HIS A 24 -1.91 2.77 12.02
C HIS A 24 -0.98 2.05 11.04
N VAL A 25 -1.48 1.08 10.30
CA VAL A 25 -0.69 0.33 9.32
C VAL A 25 -1.46 0.21 8.01
N ILE A 26 -0.85 0.68 6.92
CA ILE A 26 -1.36 0.60 5.54
C ILE A 26 -0.25 -0.08 4.73
N LEU A 27 -0.47 -1.28 4.23
CA LEU A 27 0.53 -2.03 3.45
C LEU A 27 -0.12 -2.59 2.18
N GLY A 28 0.51 -2.38 1.02
CA GLY A 28 0.00 -2.87 -0.27
C GLY A 28 0.62 -2.13 -1.45
N GLY A 29 -0.12 -2.01 -2.54
CA GLY A 29 0.26 -1.20 -3.71
C GLY A 29 -0.44 0.17 -3.75
N GLY A 30 -0.42 0.84 -4.90
CA GLY A 30 -1.22 2.04 -5.16
C GLY A 30 -0.47 3.37 -5.04
N ARG A 31 0.88 3.38 -5.11
CA ARG A 31 1.69 4.61 -4.99
C ARG A 31 1.21 5.74 -5.90
N LYS A 32 0.86 5.43 -7.14
CA LYS A 32 0.61 6.46 -8.16
C LYS A 32 -0.67 7.26 -7.94
N TYR A 33 -1.55 6.80 -7.05
CA TYR A 33 -2.76 7.54 -6.66
C TYR A 33 -2.51 8.55 -5.54
N MET A 34 -1.34 8.50 -4.91
CA MET A 34 -0.98 9.31 -3.76
C MET A 34 -0.21 10.57 -4.12
N THR A 35 0.46 10.59 -5.28
CA THR A 35 1.39 11.66 -5.66
C THR A 35 0.87 12.50 -6.84
N PRO A 36 1.32 13.77 -6.95
CA PRO A 36 0.96 14.68 -8.04
C PRO A 36 1.18 14.08 -9.43
N ALA A 37 0.37 14.53 -10.38
CA ALA A 37 0.50 14.18 -11.79
C ALA A 37 1.94 14.42 -12.28
N GLY A 38 2.59 13.37 -12.77
CA GLY A 38 3.97 13.44 -13.31
C GLY A 38 5.09 13.25 -12.29
N THR A 39 4.80 13.04 -11.00
CA THR A 39 5.82 12.62 -10.03
C THR A 39 6.38 11.24 -10.41
N PRO A 40 7.71 11.10 -10.64
CA PRO A 40 8.30 9.80 -10.99
C PRO A 40 8.10 8.76 -9.89
N ASP A 41 7.76 7.53 -10.28
CA ASP A 41 7.72 6.41 -9.34
C ASP A 41 9.15 6.05 -8.87
N PRO A 42 9.38 5.79 -7.56
CA PRO A 42 10.72 5.51 -7.06
C PRO A 42 11.33 4.21 -7.59
N GLU A 43 10.52 3.25 -8.02
CA GLU A 43 10.98 1.97 -8.55
C GLU A 43 11.07 1.99 -10.08
N TYR A 44 10.18 2.74 -10.74
CA TYR A 44 10.12 2.87 -12.19
C TYR A 44 10.30 4.33 -12.66
N PRO A 45 11.43 5.00 -12.35
CA PRO A 45 11.59 6.44 -12.59
C PRO A 45 11.60 6.84 -14.07
N ASN A 46 11.80 5.87 -14.97
CA ASN A 46 11.86 6.08 -16.42
C ASN A 46 10.56 5.66 -17.13
N GLU A 47 9.53 5.23 -16.39
CA GLU A 47 8.26 4.74 -16.96
C GLU A 47 7.14 5.72 -16.64
N ALA A 48 6.86 6.63 -17.58
CA ALA A 48 5.87 7.69 -17.38
C ALA A 48 4.44 7.18 -17.08
N SER A 49 4.12 5.92 -17.41
CA SER A 49 2.85 5.26 -17.07
C SER A 49 2.67 4.99 -15.57
N GLU A 50 3.79 4.90 -14.84
CA GLU A 50 3.82 4.61 -13.41
C GLU A 50 3.88 5.87 -12.54
N ASN A 51 4.09 7.03 -13.17
CA ASN A 51 4.11 8.31 -12.48
C ASN A 51 2.79 8.60 -11.77
N GLY A 52 2.88 9.45 -10.75
CA GLY A 52 1.75 9.98 -10.00
C GLY A 52 0.65 10.53 -10.91
N THR A 53 -0.59 10.42 -10.44
CA THR A 53 -1.81 10.66 -11.26
C THR A 53 -2.70 11.77 -10.70
N ARG A 54 -2.39 12.33 -9.53
CA ARG A 54 -3.26 13.29 -8.86
C ARG A 54 -3.28 14.63 -9.58
N LYS A 55 -4.47 15.02 -10.07
CA LYS A 55 -4.69 16.29 -10.78
C LYS A 55 -4.81 17.50 -9.85
N ASP A 56 -5.02 17.27 -8.55
CA ASP A 56 -5.09 18.33 -7.54
C ASP A 56 -3.70 18.76 -7.02
N MET A 57 -2.63 18.13 -7.52
CA MET A 57 -1.24 18.40 -7.17
C MET A 57 -0.91 18.20 -5.68
N VAL A 58 -1.75 17.47 -4.96
CA VAL A 58 -1.52 17.13 -3.56
C VAL A 58 -0.62 15.89 -3.47
N ASN A 59 0.35 15.89 -2.55
CA ASN A 59 1.05 14.66 -2.15
C ASN A 59 0.42 14.12 -0.85
N LEU A 60 -0.38 13.08 -0.99
CA LEU A 60 -1.11 12.47 0.13
C LEU A 60 -0.21 11.70 1.09
N ILE A 61 0.93 11.19 0.63
CA ILE A 61 1.93 10.56 1.52
C ILE A 61 2.47 11.63 2.48
N ASP A 62 2.85 12.79 1.96
CA ASP A 62 3.36 13.89 2.79
C ASP A 62 2.30 14.42 3.75
N THR A 63 1.04 14.53 3.31
CA THR A 63 -0.08 14.90 4.18
C THR A 63 -0.21 13.90 5.34
N TRP A 64 -0.28 12.59 5.04
CA TRP A 64 -0.45 11.56 6.04
C TRP A 64 0.71 11.53 7.07
N LEU A 65 1.95 11.73 6.61
CA LEU A 65 3.14 11.79 7.45
C LEU A 65 3.15 13.02 8.39
N LYS A 66 2.76 14.20 7.88
CA LYS A 66 2.76 15.45 8.67
C LYS A 66 1.75 15.43 9.80
N GLU A 67 0.62 14.77 9.59
CA GLU A 67 -0.47 14.71 10.57
C GLU A 67 -0.21 13.72 11.71
N ARG A 68 0.79 12.83 11.58
CA ARG A 68 0.99 11.69 12.47
C ARG A 68 2.42 11.63 13.02
N GLN A 69 2.57 11.90 14.31
CA GLN A 69 3.86 11.79 14.97
C GLN A 69 4.32 10.32 15.03
N GLY A 70 5.56 10.07 14.60
CA GLY A 70 6.11 8.71 14.52
C GLY A 70 5.61 7.92 13.30
N ALA A 71 5.08 8.62 12.29
CA ALA A 71 4.73 8.02 11.01
C ALA A 71 5.95 7.78 10.13
N ARG A 72 5.91 6.66 9.40
CA ARG A 72 6.95 6.27 8.44
C ARG A 72 6.29 5.87 7.13
N TYR A 73 6.87 6.33 6.03
CA TYR A 73 6.54 5.85 4.69
C TYR A 73 7.69 4.99 4.16
N VAL A 74 7.34 3.87 3.54
CA VAL A 74 8.28 2.96 2.87
C VAL A 74 7.70 2.54 1.52
N TRP A 75 8.56 2.19 0.56
CA TRP A 75 8.12 1.71 -0.75
C TRP A 75 8.78 0.40 -1.17
N ASN A 76 9.68 -0.14 -0.36
CA ASN A 76 10.34 -1.42 -0.63
C ASN A 76 10.48 -2.26 0.66
N ARG A 77 10.76 -3.54 0.46
CA ARG A 77 10.89 -4.58 1.48
C ARG A 77 11.98 -4.28 2.50
N THR A 78 13.12 -3.74 2.07
CA THR A 78 14.24 -3.45 2.98
C THR A 78 13.87 -2.33 3.96
N GLU A 79 13.24 -1.26 3.48
CA GLU A 79 12.77 -0.18 4.33
C GLU A 79 11.59 -0.61 5.21
N LEU A 80 10.71 -1.50 4.73
CA LEU A 80 9.69 -2.14 5.57
C LEU A 80 10.31 -2.84 6.78
N MET A 81 11.29 -3.73 6.55
CA MET A 81 11.94 -4.47 7.64
C MET A 81 12.65 -3.55 8.63
N LYS A 82 13.28 -2.47 8.16
CA LYS A 82 13.88 -1.44 9.03
C LYS A 82 12.83 -0.71 9.86
N ALA A 83 11.70 -0.35 9.25
CA ALA A 83 10.61 0.36 9.94
C ALA A 83 9.98 -0.51 11.04
N VAL A 84 9.82 -1.81 10.79
CA VAL A 84 9.33 -2.77 11.78
C VAL A 84 10.28 -2.86 12.99
N GLY A 85 11.60 -2.85 12.75
CA GLY A 85 12.61 -2.89 13.81
C GLY A 85 12.74 -1.60 14.64
N ASP A 86 12.17 -0.48 14.19
CA ASP A 86 12.23 0.80 14.90
C ASP A 86 11.06 0.92 15.92
N PRO A 87 11.33 0.97 17.23
CA PRO A 87 10.29 1.11 18.24
C PRO A 87 9.58 2.48 18.21
N ASN A 88 10.16 3.47 17.52
CA ASN A 88 9.57 4.80 17.40
C ASN A 88 8.53 4.90 16.26
N VAL A 89 8.47 3.88 15.39
CA VAL A 89 7.44 3.81 14.34
C VAL A 89 6.12 3.40 14.97
N LYS A 90 5.16 4.34 14.96
CA LYS A 90 3.80 4.16 15.46
C LYS A 90 2.78 4.03 14.33
N TYR A 91 3.05 4.71 13.22
CA TYR A 91 2.27 4.62 12.00
C TYR A 91 3.17 4.19 10.85
N LEU A 92 2.72 3.26 10.03
CA LEU A 92 3.46 2.79 8.86
C LEU A 92 2.57 2.78 7.62
N MET A 93 3.00 3.47 6.57
CA MET A 93 2.44 3.35 5.23
C MET A 93 3.51 2.74 4.30
N GLY A 94 3.26 1.54 3.81
CA GLY A 94 4.09 0.82 2.85
C GLY A 94 3.37 0.64 1.53
N LEU A 95 3.83 1.30 0.47
CA LEU A 95 3.24 1.21 -0.86
C LEU A 95 4.29 0.67 -1.85
N PHE A 96 4.15 -0.60 -2.22
CA PHE A 96 5.21 -1.40 -2.84
C PHE A 96 5.17 -1.46 -4.36
N GLU A 97 4.06 -1.07 -5.00
CA GLU A 97 3.96 -0.92 -6.46
C GLU A 97 3.12 0.32 -6.84
N PRO A 98 3.22 0.83 -8.08
CA PRO A 98 2.42 1.96 -8.57
C PRO A 98 0.92 1.72 -8.46
N MET A 99 0.46 0.51 -8.80
CA MET A 99 -0.92 0.02 -8.72
C MET A 99 -0.96 -1.25 -7.88
N ASP A 100 -1.49 -2.36 -8.37
CA ASP A 100 -1.45 -3.65 -7.66
C ASP A 100 -0.02 -4.14 -7.47
N MET A 101 0.24 -4.81 -6.34
CA MET A 101 1.49 -5.54 -6.17
C MET A 101 1.62 -6.64 -7.23
N LYS A 102 2.84 -7.05 -7.59
CA LYS A 102 3.03 -8.19 -8.51
C LYS A 102 2.44 -9.47 -7.91
N TYR A 103 1.97 -10.39 -8.77
CA TYR A 103 1.63 -11.75 -8.34
C TYR A 103 2.83 -12.39 -7.65
N GLU A 104 2.62 -13.20 -6.62
CA GLU A 104 3.67 -13.90 -5.85
C GLU A 104 4.69 -14.65 -6.73
N PRO A 105 4.30 -15.38 -7.80
CA PRO A 105 5.27 -16.05 -8.67
C PRO A 105 6.17 -15.09 -9.47
N LEU A 106 5.79 -13.81 -9.58
CA LEU A 106 6.48 -12.76 -10.33
C LEU A 106 7.11 -11.69 -9.42
N ARG A 107 6.94 -11.82 -8.10
CA ARG A 107 7.39 -10.85 -7.11
C ARG A 107 8.91 -10.71 -7.12
N ASN A 108 9.42 -9.48 -7.06
CA ASN A 108 10.84 -9.26 -6.85
C ASN A 108 11.15 -9.40 -5.35
N LYS A 109 11.65 -10.57 -4.94
CA LYS A 109 11.88 -10.89 -3.52
C LYS A 109 12.87 -9.96 -2.79
N THR A 110 13.63 -9.14 -3.53
CA THR A 110 14.53 -8.13 -2.96
C THR A 110 13.80 -6.81 -2.69
N LEU A 111 12.90 -6.40 -3.59
CA LEU A 111 12.20 -5.11 -3.54
C LEU A 111 10.82 -5.20 -2.89
N ASP A 112 10.10 -6.30 -3.08
CA ASP A 112 8.70 -6.45 -2.73
C ASP A 112 8.52 -7.43 -1.56
N PRO A 113 7.85 -7.04 -0.47
CA PRO A 113 7.46 -7.99 0.57
C PRO A 113 6.37 -8.94 0.07
N SER A 114 6.35 -10.17 0.58
CA SER A 114 5.19 -11.06 0.39
C SER A 114 4.00 -10.63 1.26
N LEU A 115 2.83 -11.22 1.04
CA LEU A 115 1.65 -10.96 1.89
C LEU A 115 1.91 -11.41 3.33
N SER A 116 2.58 -12.55 3.51
CA SER A 116 3.01 -13.04 4.82
C SER A 116 3.93 -12.03 5.52
N GLU A 117 4.92 -11.48 4.81
CA GLU A 117 5.85 -10.48 5.37
C GLU A 117 5.15 -9.16 5.73
N MET A 118 4.19 -8.71 4.91
CA MET A 118 3.37 -7.54 5.22
C MET A 118 2.48 -7.79 6.46
N THR A 119 1.90 -8.97 6.57
CA THR A 119 1.04 -9.35 7.70
C THR A 119 1.83 -9.41 9.00
N GLU A 120 3.00 -10.05 8.99
CA GLU A 120 3.91 -10.08 10.14
C GLU A 120 4.37 -8.66 10.55
N ALA A 121 4.71 -7.81 9.58
CA ALA A 121 5.06 -6.42 9.83
C ALA A 121 3.92 -5.64 10.49
N ALA A 122 2.70 -5.82 9.99
CA ALA A 122 1.51 -5.19 10.54
C ALA A 122 1.25 -5.64 11.98
N ILE A 123 1.23 -6.95 12.24
CA ILE A 123 1.05 -7.51 13.58
C ILE A 123 2.13 -6.98 14.54
N THR A 124 3.39 -6.92 14.09
CA THR A 124 4.51 -6.43 14.92
C THR A 124 4.33 -4.97 15.37
N ILE A 125 3.80 -4.10 14.52
CA ILE A 125 3.55 -2.70 14.88
C ILE A 125 2.26 -2.57 15.70
N LEU A 126 1.18 -3.22 15.26
CA LEU A 126 -0.14 -3.12 15.87
C LEU A 126 -0.20 -3.75 17.27
N SER A 127 0.52 -4.85 17.51
CA SER A 127 0.58 -5.55 18.81
C SER A 127 1.20 -4.71 19.93
N ARG A 128 1.90 -3.61 19.61
CA ARG A 128 2.44 -2.65 20.59
C ARG A 128 1.33 -1.93 21.36
N ASN A 129 0.10 -1.89 20.83
CA ASN A 129 -1.04 -1.27 21.50
C ASN A 129 -1.66 -2.24 22.52
N PRO A 130 -1.63 -1.94 23.84
CA PRO A 130 -2.18 -2.83 24.86
C PRO A 130 -3.70 -2.96 24.81
N LYS A 131 -4.40 -2.11 24.05
CA LYS A 131 -5.84 -2.21 23.82
C LYS A 131 -6.21 -3.21 22.70
N GLY A 132 -5.21 -3.85 22.10
CA GLY A 132 -5.38 -4.70 20.94
C GLY A 132 -5.45 -3.92 19.64
N PHE A 133 -5.78 -4.62 18.56
CA PHE A 133 -5.85 -4.06 17.21
C PHE A 133 -6.94 -4.76 16.38
N TYR A 134 -7.35 -4.07 15.32
CA TYR A 134 -8.06 -4.67 14.20
C TYR A 134 -7.08 -4.74 13.03
N LEU A 135 -7.06 -5.88 12.33
CA LEU A 135 -6.22 -6.08 11.14
C LEU A 135 -7.09 -6.71 10.04
N PHE A 136 -6.97 -6.15 8.84
CA PHE A 136 -7.55 -6.70 7.62
C PHE A 136 -6.41 -7.13 6.71
N VAL A 137 -6.45 -8.39 6.25
CA VAL A 137 -5.48 -8.99 5.33
C VAL A 137 -6.25 -9.54 4.14
N GLU A 138 -5.79 -9.26 2.94
CA GLU A 138 -6.49 -9.62 1.70
C GLU A 138 -5.55 -10.31 0.70
N GLY A 139 -5.91 -11.51 0.27
CA GLY A 139 -5.34 -12.17 -0.90
C GLY A 139 -5.92 -11.62 -2.22
N GLY A 140 -5.88 -10.31 -2.42
CA GLY A 140 -6.69 -9.63 -3.45
C GLY A 140 -6.42 -10.07 -4.89
N ARG A 141 -5.21 -10.56 -5.16
CA ARG A 141 -4.80 -11.01 -6.50
C ARG A 141 -5.29 -12.40 -6.89
N ILE A 142 -5.86 -13.18 -5.96
CA ILE A 142 -6.55 -14.44 -6.29
C ILE A 142 -7.63 -14.19 -7.34
N ASP A 143 -8.42 -13.15 -7.11
CA ASP A 143 -9.50 -12.68 -8.00
C ASP A 143 -8.95 -12.28 -9.38
N HIS A 144 -7.88 -11.50 -9.41
CA HIS A 144 -7.24 -11.09 -10.69
C HIS A 144 -6.78 -12.31 -11.50
N GLY A 145 -6.19 -13.31 -10.83
CA GLY A 145 -5.79 -14.56 -11.48
C GLY A 145 -6.97 -15.32 -12.09
N HIS A 146 -8.13 -15.33 -11.42
CA HIS A 146 -9.36 -15.92 -11.95
C HIS A 146 -9.93 -15.12 -13.12
N HIS A 147 -9.97 -13.79 -13.02
CA HIS A 147 -10.44 -12.91 -14.10
C HIS A 147 -9.60 -13.05 -15.38
N GLU A 148 -8.30 -13.29 -15.26
CA GLU A 148 -7.41 -13.54 -16.41
C GLU A 148 -7.53 -14.97 -16.98
N GLY A 149 -8.32 -15.85 -16.36
CA GLY A 149 -8.34 -17.28 -16.71
C GLY A 149 -7.04 -18.02 -16.41
N MET A 150 -6.17 -17.44 -15.57
CA MET A 150 -4.85 -17.98 -15.24
C MET A 150 -4.87 -18.71 -13.90
N ALA A 151 -5.41 -19.93 -13.90
CA ALA A 151 -5.57 -20.73 -12.69
C ALA A 151 -4.27 -20.90 -11.87
N LYS A 152 -3.11 -21.01 -12.53
CA LYS A 152 -1.82 -21.06 -11.82
C LYS A 152 -1.56 -19.81 -10.99
N ARG A 153 -1.90 -18.61 -11.49
CA ARG A 153 -1.77 -17.36 -10.72
C ARG A 153 -2.74 -17.36 -9.55
N ALA A 154 -4.03 -17.60 -9.82
CA ALA A 154 -5.06 -17.61 -8.79
C ALA A 154 -4.73 -18.56 -7.63
N LEU A 155 -4.32 -19.80 -7.93
CA LEU A 155 -4.01 -20.81 -6.91
C LEU A 155 -2.72 -20.49 -6.16
N MET A 156 -1.70 -19.92 -6.81
CA MET A 156 -0.47 -19.53 -6.11
C MET A 156 -0.70 -18.32 -5.19
N GLU A 157 -1.53 -17.35 -5.57
CA GLU A 157 -1.96 -16.27 -4.66
C GLU A 157 -2.76 -16.82 -3.49
N ALA A 158 -3.60 -17.84 -3.71
CA ALA A 158 -4.39 -18.46 -2.65
C ALA A 158 -3.51 -19.20 -1.64
N VAL A 159 -2.43 -19.84 -2.09
CA VAL A 159 -1.43 -20.43 -1.22
C VAL A 159 -0.70 -19.36 -0.40
N GLU A 160 -0.30 -18.24 -0.99
CA GLU A 160 0.35 -17.16 -0.22
C GLU A 160 -0.62 -16.51 0.77
N PHE A 161 -1.91 -16.42 0.47
CA PHE A 161 -2.91 -15.97 1.43
C PHE A 161 -3.13 -16.95 2.59
N ASP A 162 -3.06 -18.27 2.35
CA ASP A 162 -3.13 -19.28 3.41
C ASP A 162 -1.88 -19.28 4.32
N HIS A 163 -0.72 -18.89 3.78
CA HIS A 163 0.50 -18.75 4.57
C HIS A 163 0.51 -17.51 5.50
N ALA A 164 -0.22 -16.45 5.12
CA ALA A 164 -0.18 -15.13 5.77
C ALA A 164 -1.01 -15.09 7.07
#